data_AF-A0A2V7RU89-F1
#
_entry.id   AF-A0A2V7RU89-F1
#
_cell.length_a   1.000
_cell.length_b   1.000
_cell.length_c   1.000
_cell.angle_alpha   90.00
_cell.angle_beta   90.00
_cell.angle_gamma   90.00
#
_symmetry.space_group_name_H-M   'P 1'
#
loop_
_entity.id
_entity.type
_entity.pdbx_description
1 polymer ?
#
loop_
_entity_poly.entity_id
_entity_poly.type
_entity_poly.pdbx_seq_one_letter_code
_entity_poly.pdbx_strand_id
1 'polypeptide(L)' 'NSWPGMTVDVRRGIVYIPTGSATPDFYGGDRIGANLFANSLLALDAKTGKRLWHFQSVHHDIWDRDLPAA' A
#
# COMPACT_ATOMS: atom_id res chain seq x y z
N ASN A 1 4.15 4.52 -3.62
CA ASN A 1 3.38 4.89 -4.85
C ASN A 1 2.17 3.95 -4.95
N SER A 2 1.27 4.11 -5.92
CA SER A 2 0.20 3.14 -6.25
C SER A 2 0.13 3.02 -7.77
N TRP A 3 1.17 2.44 -8.38
CA TRP A 3 1.20 2.19 -9.82
C TRP A 3 0.33 1.01 -10.30
N PRO A 4 0.05 -0.04 -9.50
CA PRO A 4 -0.86 -1.10 -9.92
C PRO A 4 -2.32 -0.61 -9.95
N GLY A 5 -3.18 -1.38 -10.61
CA GLY A 5 -4.62 -1.11 -10.65
C GLY A 5 -5.27 -1.14 -9.26
N MET A 6 -6.27 -0.29 -9.06
CA MET A 6 -7.12 -0.27 -7.87
C MET A 6 -8.43 -1.01 -8.15
N THR A 7 -9.02 -1.63 -7.13
CA THR A 7 -10.34 -2.27 -7.23
C THR A 7 -11.37 -1.57 -6.35
N VAL A 8 -12.64 -1.55 -6.78
CA VAL A 8 -13.74 -0.90 -6.05
C VAL A 8 -14.86 -1.90 -5.77
N ASP A 9 -15.26 -2.01 -4.51
CA ASP A 9 -16.53 -2.60 -4.12
C ASP A 9 -17.60 -1.50 -4.07
N VAL A 10 -18.34 -1.36 -5.18
CA VAL A 10 -19.38 -0.34 -5.34
C VAL A 10 -20.48 -0.48 -4.29
N ARG A 11 -20.85 -1.71 -3.91
CA ARG A 11 -21.94 -1.97 -2.96
C ARG A 11 -21.55 -1.51 -1.56
N ARG A 12 -20.30 -1.73 -1.15
CA ARG A 12 -19.80 -1.30 0.15
C ARG A 12 -19.25 0.12 0.15
N GLY A 13 -19.02 0.71 -1.02
CA GLY A 13 -18.42 2.03 -1.16
C GLY A 13 -16.95 2.05 -0.73
N ILE A 14 -16.21 0.96 -1.00
CA ILE A 14 -14.80 0.80 -0.59
C ILE A 14 -13.91 0.73 -1.83
N VAL A 15 -12.81 1.47 -1.82
CA VAL A 15 -11.71 1.31 -2.79
C VAL A 15 -10.53 0.62 -2.12
N TYR A 16 -9.99 -0.39 -2.79
CA TYR A 16 -8.79 -1.12 -2.39
C TYR A 16 -7.61 -0.67 -3.23
N ILE A 17 -6.55 -0.21 -2.56
CA ILE A 17 -5.39 0.43 -3.19
C ILE A 17 -4.12 -0.29 -2.74
N PRO A 18 -3.44 -1.03 -3.62
CA PRO A 18 -2.15 -1.61 -3.33
C PRO A 18 -1.06 -0.52 -3.44
N THR A 19 -0.17 -0.45 -2.46
CA THR A 19 0.98 0.46 -2.50
C THR A 19 2.27 -0.28 -2.81
N GLY A 20 3.14 0.38 -3.56
CA GLY A 20 4.50 -0.10 -3.82
C GLY A 20 5.45 0.09 -2.64
N SER A 21 6.68 -0.32 -2.86
CA SER A 21 7.82 -0.24 -1.97
C SER A 21 8.13 1.20 -1.62
N ALA A 22 8.81 1.38 -0.50
CA ALA A 22 9.28 2.68 -0.11
C ALA A 22 10.71 2.91 -0.58
N THR A 23 10.93 4.12 -1.08
CA THR A 23 12.18 4.55 -1.66
C THR A 23 13.16 5.01 -0.56
N PRO A 24 14.46 4.72 -0.67
CA PRO A 24 15.12 3.96 -1.74
C PRO A 24 14.80 2.45 -1.73
N ASP A 25 14.57 1.87 -2.91
CA ASP A 25 13.93 0.55 -3.03
C ASP A 25 14.83 -0.61 -2.58
N PHE A 26 16.15 -0.43 -2.67
CA PHE A 26 17.16 -1.45 -2.34
C PHE A 26 18.08 -1.06 -1.17
N TYR A 27 17.81 0.07 -0.50
CA TYR A 27 18.57 0.52 0.66
C TYR A 27 17.64 1.03 1.76
N GLY A 28 17.65 0.35 2.92
CA GLY A 28 16.81 0.69 4.07
C GLY A 28 17.58 1.22 5.29
N GLY A 29 18.90 1.34 5.22
CA GLY A 29 19.74 1.63 6.41
C GLY A 29 19.43 2.96 7.10
N ASP A 30 18.91 3.94 6.36
CA ASP A 30 18.48 5.26 6.85
C ASP A 30 16.96 5.34 7.11
N ARG A 31 16.23 4.25 6.86
CA ARG A 31 14.76 4.21 6.80
C ARG A 31 14.20 3.29 7.89
N ILE A 32 14.63 3.51 9.12
CA ILE A 32 14.33 2.64 10.26
C ILE A 32 12.82 2.47 10.48
N GLY A 33 12.42 1.24 10.80
CA GLY A 33 11.04 0.88 11.11
C GLY A 33 10.30 0.22 9.95
N ALA A 34 9.00 -0.01 10.15
CA ALA A 34 8.15 -0.78 9.25
C ALA A 34 7.91 -0.11 7.89
N ASN A 35 8.07 1.21 7.81
CA ASN A 35 7.81 2.01 6.63
C ASN A 35 6.36 1.99 6.15
N LEU A 36 5.44 1.98 7.10
CA LEU A 36 4.02 2.12 6.83
C LEU A 36 3.77 3.43 6.05
N PHE A 37 3.09 3.44 4.90
CA PHE A 37 2.24 2.43 4.25
C PHE A 37 2.85 1.82 2.98
N ALA A 38 4.13 1.48 2.96
CA ALA A 38 4.74 0.73 1.85
C ALA A 38 4.21 -0.70 1.77
N ASN A 39 4.23 -1.31 0.58
CA ASN A 39 3.88 -2.71 0.34
C ASN A 39 2.58 -3.13 1.06
N SER A 40 1.57 -2.25 1.04
CA SER A 40 0.36 -2.36 1.83
C SER A 40 -0.88 -2.39 0.94
N LEU A 41 -1.91 -3.12 1.37
CA LEU A 41 -3.26 -2.98 0.85
C LEU A 41 -4.03 -2.00 1.73
N LEU A 42 -4.44 -0.87 1.16
CA LEU A 42 -5.28 0.11 1.83
C LEU A 42 -6.74 -0.12 1.45
N ALA A 43 -7.64 -0.05 2.43
CA ALA A 43 -9.08 0.04 2.19
C ALA A 43 -9.57 1.41 2.64
N LEU A 44 -10.07 2.19 1.69
CA LEU A 44 -10.57 3.55 1.93
C LEU A 44 -12.05 3.63 1.59
N ASP A 45 -12.77 4.52 2.28
CA ASP A 45 -14.08 4.97 1.83
C ASP A 45 -13.94 5.64 0.46
N ALA A 46 -14.63 5.11 -0.55
CA ALA A 46 -14.45 5.50 -1.95
C ALA A 46 -14.91 6.93 -2.25
N LYS A 47 -15.74 7.55 -1.39
CA LYS A 47 -16.23 8.92 -1.59
C LYS A 47 -15.35 9.96 -0.89
N THR A 48 -14.84 9.61 0.27
CA THR A 48 -14.16 10.55 1.18
C THR A 48 -12.65 10.34 1.25
N GLY A 49 -12.15 9.19 0.80
CA GLY A 49 -10.76 8.80 0.94
C GLY A 49 -10.36 8.45 2.38
N LYS A 50 -11.30 8.43 3.33
CA LYS A 50 -11.02 8.08 4.72
C LYS A 50 -10.60 6.62 4.82
N ARG A 51 -9.45 6.37 5.44
CA ARG A 51 -8.95 5.02 5.67
C ARG A 51 -9.87 4.26 6.62
N LEU A 52 -10.37 3.12 6.15
CA LEU A 52 -11.14 2.16 6.94
C LEU A 52 -10.18 1.19 7.65
N TRP A 53 -9.29 0.57 6.88
CA TRP A 53 -8.24 -0.31 7.39
C TRP A 53 -7.07 -0.39 6.42
N HIS A 54 -6.00 -1.06 6.83
CA HIS A 54 -4.88 -1.42 5.96
C HIS A 54 -4.27 -2.75 6.41
N PHE A 55 -3.58 -3.41 5.49
CA PHE A 55 -2.75 -4.57 5.77
C PHE A 55 -1.39 -4.37 5.11
N GLN A 56 -0.30 -4.44 5.87
CA GLN A 56 1.06 -4.31 5.35
C GLN A 56 1.65 -5.71 5.11
N SER A 57 1.97 -6.02 3.85
CA SER A 57 2.46 -7.34 3.45
C SER A 57 3.97 -7.49 3.70
N VAL A 58 4.74 -6.43 3.43
CA VAL A 58 6.20 -6.41 3.65
C VAL A 58 6.54 -5.23 4.56
N HIS A 59 7.25 -5.52 5.65
CA HIS A 59 7.79 -4.51 6.55
C HIS A 59 9.24 -4.27 6.17
N HIS A 60 9.65 -3.00 6.11
CA HIS A 60 11.03 -2.64 5.83
C HIS A 60 11.59 -3.27 4.55
N ASP A 61 10.90 -3.04 3.43
CA ASP A 61 11.32 -3.60 2.17
C ASP A 61 12.65 -3.01 1.69
N ILE A 62 13.51 -3.91 1.17
CA ILE A 62 14.82 -3.65 0.58
C ILE A 62 15.00 -4.46 -0.73
N TRP A 63 13.91 -4.99 -1.28
CA TRP A 63 13.91 -5.88 -2.44
C TRP A 63 12.92 -5.47 -3.54
N ASP A 64 12.33 -4.27 -3.47
CA ASP A 64 11.36 -3.77 -4.45
C ASP A 64 10.18 -4.74 -4.68
N ARG A 65 9.56 -5.20 -3.58
CA ARG A 65 8.45 -6.18 -3.56
C ARG A 65 7.10 -5.49 -3.71
N ASP A 66 6.95 -4.74 -4.79
CA ASP A 66 5.69 -4.07 -5.12
C ASP A 66 4.55 -5.08 -5.24
N LEU A 67 3.39 -4.73 -4.68
CA LEU A 67 2.18 -5.54 -4.81
C LEU A 67 1.66 -5.42 -6.25
N PRO A 68 1.63 -6.49 -7.08
CA PRO A 68 1.38 -6.35 -8.51
C PRO A 68 -0.09 -6.19 -8.88
N ALA A 69 -1.02 -6.36 -7.94
CA ALA A 69 -2.47 -6.25 -8.15
C ALA A 69 -3.21 -6.11 -6.81
N ALA A 70 -4.49 -5.71 -6.88
CA ALA A 70 -5.48 -5.79 -5.80
C ALA A 70 -6.73 -6.54 -6.26
#